data_AF-A0A7C2X4W9-F1
#
_entry.id   AF-A0A7C2X4W9-F1
#
_cell.length_a   1.000
_cell.length_b   1.000
_cell.length_c   1.000
_cell.angle_alpha   90.00
_cell.angle_beta   90.00
_cell.angle_gamma   90.00
#
_symmetry.space_group_name_H-M   'P 1'
#
loop_
_entity.id
_entity.type
_entity.pdbx_description
1 polymer ?
#
loop_
_entity_poly.entity_id
_entity_poly.type
_entity_poly.pdbx_seq_one_letter_code
_entity_poly.pdbx_strand_id
1 'polypeptide(L)'
;MKLSRRAVLRLAGTGALLGGVGVWGWRSVRQAGLAQAADDLLPVKVKQVYNDPIGAKVVVLAPEKGEKVLRVWVGEAEALAIAAALNDISFPRPMTHDLFYAALQALKAKVERVVIHDLRDNTFYATLVLRTNEGLKELDARPSDSIALALRAKAPIFLTPKVQAAMEAPGQEEMPPSPPPQRRKGIRA
;
A
#
# COMPACT_ATOMS: atom_id res chain seq x y z
N MET A 1 21.99 18.46 59.30
CA MET A 1 20.86 17.96 60.10
C MET A 1 19.57 18.63 59.64
N LYS A 2 18.60 17.81 59.22
CA LYS A 2 17.12 17.98 59.15
C LYS A 2 16.47 19.07 58.25
N LEU A 3 15.64 18.54 57.35
CA LEU A 3 14.58 19.14 56.52
C LEU A 3 13.47 19.84 57.33
N SER A 4 12.66 20.72 56.68
CA SER A 4 11.21 20.51 56.49
C SER A 4 10.46 21.65 55.76
N ARG A 5 9.92 21.30 54.58
CA ARG A 5 8.58 21.59 53.99
C ARG A 5 7.76 22.81 54.42
N ARG A 6 7.23 23.54 53.42
CA ARG A 6 5.79 23.84 53.26
C ARG A 6 5.44 24.29 51.84
N ALA A 7 4.45 23.62 51.26
CA ALA A 7 3.81 23.91 49.98
C ALA A 7 2.71 24.97 50.17
N VAL A 8 2.49 25.81 49.15
CA VAL A 8 1.32 26.69 49.05
C VAL A 8 0.61 26.43 47.72
N LEU A 9 -0.70 26.53 47.81
CA LEU A 9 -1.77 25.94 47.03
C LEU A 9 -2.10 26.72 45.74
N ARG A 10 -2.73 26.00 44.79
CA ARG A 10 -3.34 26.45 43.53
C ARG A 10 -4.42 27.52 43.72
N LEU A 11 -4.58 28.37 42.71
CA LEU A 11 -5.88 28.95 42.34
C LEU A 11 -6.05 28.92 40.82
N ALA A 12 -7.18 28.36 40.40
CA ALA A 12 -7.65 28.27 39.03
C ALA A 12 -8.27 29.60 38.59
N GLY A 13 -8.11 29.94 37.30
CA GLY A 13 -8.74 31.10 36.68
C GLY A 13 -8.96 30.86 35.19
N THR A 14 -10.21 30.56 34.86
CA THR A 14 -10.84 30.34 33.56
C THR A 14 -10.77 31.55 32.63
N GLY A 15 -10.58 31.31 31.32
CA GLY A 15 -10.75 32.31 30.27
C GLY A 15 -10.67 31.66 28.88
N ALA A 16 -11.83 31.25 28.37
CA ALA A 16 -11.99 30.52 27.12
C ALA A 16 -12.06 31.46 25.89
N LEU A 17 -11.50 30.96 24.79
CA LEU A 17 -11.98 30.98 23.39
C LEU A 17 -12.25 32.32 22.67
N LEU A 18 -11.57 32.47 21.53
CA LEU A 18 -12.12 32.70 20.17
C LEU A 18 -10.93 32.44 19.20
N GLY A 19 -10.84 31.30 18.51
CA GLY A 19 -11.40 31.07 17.16
C GLY A 19 -10.46 31.68 16.10
N GLY A 20 -9.90 31.01 15.11
CA GLY A 20 -10.08 29.71 14.49
C GLY A 20 -9.56 29.85 13.06
N VAL A 21 -8.51 29.11 12.69
CA VAL A 21 -8.13 28.88 11.29
C VAL A 21 -7.79 27.40 11.18
N GLY A 22 -8.48 26.73 10.26
CA GLY A 22 -8.69 25.30 10.27
C GLY A 22 -7.42 24.46 10.13
N VAL A 23 -7.11 23.72 11.20
CA VAL A 23 -6.31 22.50 11.12
C VAL A 23 -7.22 21.43 10.51
N TRP A 24 -7.27 21.40 9.17
CA TRP A 24 -7.97 20.37 8.43
C TRP A 24 -7.22 19.05 8.54
N GLY A 25 -7.76 18.14 9.35
CA GLY A 25 -8.03 16.79 8.87
C GLY A 25 -6.96 15.70 9.02
N TRP A 26 -5.82 15.91 9.67
CA TRP A 26 -4.95 14.78 10.08
C TRP A 26 -5.28 14.30 11.49
N ARG A 27 -6.56 13.96 11.70
CA ARG A 27 -6.96 13.19 12.87
C ARG A 27 -6.61 11.74 12.61
N SER A 28 -5.48 11.32 13.18
CA SER A 28 -5.16 9.97 13.64
C SER A 28 -5.90 8.86 12.88
N VAL A 29 -5.35 8.47 11.73
CA VAL A 29 -5.58 7.13 11.22
C VAL A 29 -5.08 6.21 12.33
N ARG A 30 -6.03 5.59 13.04
CA ARG A 30 -5.71 4.56 14.03
C ARG A 30 -4.74 3.59 13.36
N GLN A 31 -3.56 3.48 13.95
CA GLN A 31 -2.66 2.33 13.79
C GLN A 31 -3.44 1.08 14.22
N ALA A 32 -4.27 0.54 13.34
CA ALA A 32 -4.61 -0.87 13.35
C ALA A 32 -3.50 -1.53 12.53
N GLY A 33 -2.36 -1.69 13.20
CA GLY A 33 -1.13 -2.13 12.54
C GLY A 33 -1.33 -3.49 11.89
N LEU A 34 -0.69 -3.67 10.74
CA LEU A 34 -0.37 -4.99 10.22
C LEU A 34 0.75 -5.64 11.04
N ALA A 35 0.62 -5.57 12.37
CA ALA A 35 1.27 -6.46 13.33
C ALA A 35 0.61 -7.85 13.28
N GLN A 36 0.24 -8.31 12.08
CA GLN A 36 0.08 -9.73 11.83
C GLN A 36 1.47 -10.34 12.08
N ALA A 37 1.55 -11.40 12.88
CA ALA A 37 2.80 -12.11 13.08
C ALA A 37 3.41 -12.41 11.70
N ALA A 38 4.70 -12.12 11.52
CA ALA A 38 5.38 -12.30 10.23
C ALA A 38 5.23 -13.73 9.69
N ASP A 39 4.96 -14.68 10.60
CA ASP A 39 4.81 -16.11 10.34
C ASP A 39 3.53 -16.46 9.56
N ASP A 40 2.49 -15.61 9.55
CA ASP A 40 1.23 -15.87 8.83
C ASP A 40 1.21 -15.25 7.40
N LEU A 41 2.25 -14.51 7.04
CA LEU A 41 2.33 -13.82 5.76
C LEU A 41 2.96 -14.70 4.70
N LEU A 42 2.26 -14.91 3.59
CA LEU A 42 2.80 -15.66 2.45
C LEU A 42 3.67 -14.75 1.58
N PRO A 43 4.99 -14.99 1.45
CA PRO A 43 5.82 -14.26 0.50
C PRO A 43 5.46 -14.64 -0.93
N VAL A 44 5.35 -13.63 -1.79
CA VAL A 44 5.04 -13.80 -3.22
C VAL A 44 5.96 -12.96 -4.10
N LYS A 45 6.10 -13.37 -5.35
CA LYS A 45 6.80 -12.65 -6.41
C LYS A 45 5.87 -12.37 -7.57
N VAL A 46 6.15 -11.29 -8.29
CA VAL A 46 5.50 -11.04 -9.58
C VAL A 46 6.05 -12.03 -10.59
N LYS A 47 5.20 -12.95 -11.04
CA LYS A 47 5.56 -13.99 -12.02
C LYS A 47 5.55 -13.42 -13.44
N GLN A 48 4.50 -12.67 -13.78
CA GLN A 48 4.32 -12.10 -15.11
C GLN A 48 3.26 -10.99 -15.10
N VAL A 49 3.28 -10.19 -16.17
CA VAL A 49 2.22 -9.27 -16.55
C VAL A 49 1.79 -9.63 -17.97
N TYR A 50 0.51 -9.84 -18.21
CA TYR A 50 -0.01 -10.22 -19.52
C TYR A 50 -1.32 -9.51 -19.86
N ASN A 51 -1.67 -9.55 -21.15
CA ASN A 51 -2.97 -9.12 -21.66
C ASN A 51 -3.88 -10.34 -21.71
N ASP A 52 -5.03 -10.28 -21.05
CA ASP A 52 -6.03 -11.33 -21.20
C ASP A 52 -6.70 -11.27 -22.61
N PRO A 53 -7.50 -12.28 -22.99
CA PRO A 53 -8.13 -12.34 -24.32
C PRO A 53 -9.07 -11.16 -24.63
N ILE A 54 -9.59 -10.47 -23.61
CA ILE A 54 -10.47 -9.30 -23.77
C ILE A 54 -9.71 -7.97 -23.67
N GLY A 55 -8.39 -8.01 -23.56
CA GLY A 55 -7.49 -6.86 -23.57
C GLY A 55 -7.18 -6.25 -22.19
N ALA A 56 -7.77 -6.77 -21.11
CA ALA A 56 -7.49 -6.32 -19.76
C ALA A 56 -6.06 -6.71 -19.33
N LYS A 57 -5.47 -5.94 -18.43
CA LYS A 57 -4.11 -6.18 -17.95
C LYS A 57 -4.13 -6.94 -16.64
N VAL A 58 -3.40 -8.05 -16.59
CA VAL A 58 -3.37 -8.94 -15.43
C VAL A 58 -1.94 -9.06 -14.93
N VAL A 59 -1.78 -8.81 -13.63
CA VAL A 59 -0.53 -9.08 -12.89
C VAL A 59 -0.70 -10.39 -12.12
N VAL A 60 0.26 -11.29 -12.27
CA VAL A 60 0.24 -12.59 -11.58
C VAL A 60 1.27 -12.60 -10.46
N LEU A 61 0.81 -12.81 -9.24
CA LEU A 61 1.64 -13.02 -8.06
C LEU A 61 1.65 -14.50 -7.69
N ALA A 62 2.83 -15.06 -7.46
CA ALA A 62 3.01 -16.47 -7.13
C ALA A 62 3.93 -16.63 -5.91
N PRO A 63 3.65 -17.58 -5.00
CA PRO A 63 4.59 -17.95 -3.95
C PRO A 63 5.81 -18.66 -4.56
N GLU A 64 6.91 -18.75 -3.80
CA GLU A 64 8.08 -19.53 -4.24
C GLU A 64 7.80 -21.04 -4.29
N LYS A 65 6.89 -21.50 -3.43
CA LYS A 65 6.44 -22.90 -3.35
C LYS A 65 4.92 -22.94 -3.40
N GLY A 66 4.39 -23.85 -4.21
CA GLY A 66 2.96 -24.02 -4.42
C GLY A 66 2.55 -23.65 -5.84
N GLU A 67 1.36 -24.12 -6.23
CA GLU A 67 0.86 -23.95 -7.60
C GLU A 67 -0.11 -22.77 -7.73
N LYS A 68 -0.74 -22.38 -6.61
CA LYS A 68 -1.75 -21.32 -6.62
C LYS A 68 -1.16 -19.95 -6.87
N VAL A 69 -1.87 -19.11 -7.61
CA VAL A 69 -1.47 -17.74 -7.95
C VAL A 69 -2.59 -16.76 -7.61
N LEU A 70 -2.21 -15.52 -7.30
CA LEU A 70 -3.14 -14.40 -7.21
C LEU A 70 -3.09 -13.60 -8.50
N ARG A 71 -4.25 -13.36 -9.10
CA ARG A 71 -4.40 -12.51 -10.28
C ARG A 71 -4.97 -11.16 -9.86
N VAL A 72 -4.33 -10.09 -10.30
CA VAL A 72 -4.77 -8.72 -10.02
C VAL A 72 -4.97 -8.01 -11.35
N TRP A 73 -6.20 -7.64 -11.63
CA TRP A 73 -6.55 -6.80 -12.78
C TRP A 73 -6.15 -5.36 -12.50
N VAL A 74 -5.45 -4.76 -13.45
CA VAL A 74 -4.91 -3.40 -13.33
C VAL A 74 -5.19 -2.60 -14.60
N GLY A 75 -5.05 -1.28 -14.52
CA GLY A 75 -5.11 -0.42 -15.69
C GLY A 75 -3.85 -0.52 -16.55
N GLU A 76 -3.92 0.05 -17.75
CA GLU A 76 -2.83 0.05 -18.72
C GLU A 76 -1.56 0.74 -18.20
N ALA A 77 -1.72 1.92 -17.58
CA ALA A 77 -0.61 2.67 -17.02
C ALA A 77 0.09 1.91 -15.88
N GLU A 78 -0.68 1.27 -15.01
CA GLU A 78 -0.14 0.45 -13.93
C GLU A 78 0.58 -0.79 -14.47
N ALA A 79 0.00 -1.48 -15.45
CA ALA A 79 0.62 -2.64 -16.07
C ALA A 79 1.97 -2.30 -16.72
N LEU A 80 2.04 -1.17 -17.43
CA LEU A 80 3.29 -0.68 -18.02
C LEU A 80 4.34 -0.41 -16.94
N ALA A 81 3.97 0.28 -15.85
CA ALA A 81 4.89 0.62 -14.78
C ALA A 81 5.45 -0.62 -14.05
N ILE A 82 4.63 -1.67 -13.89
CA ILE A 82 5.02 -2.95 -13.29
C ILE A 82 5.87 -3.76 -14.28
N ALA A 83 5.45 -3.89 -15.54
CA ALA A 83 6.15 -4.66 -16.55
C ALA A 83 7.54 -4.07 -16.84
N ALA A 84 7.67 -2.74 -16.90
CA ALA A 84 8.97 -2.09 -17.07
C ALA A 84 9.92 -2.42 -15.91
N ALA A 85 9.44 -2.35 -14.66
CA ALA A 85 10.26 -2.68 -13.49
C ALA A 85 10.57 -4.18 -13.38
N LEU A 86 9.63 -5.05 -13.77
CA LEU A 86 9.84 -6.50 -13.75
C LEU A 86 10.91 -6.95 -14.74
N ASN A 87 11.00 -6.29 -15.89
CA ASN A 87 11.93 -6.62 -16.96
C ASN A 87 13.18 -5.72 -16.96
N ASP A 88 13.43 -4.97 -15.88
CA ASP A 88 14.55 -4.03 -15.75
C ASP A 88 14.66 -3.03 -16.93
N ILE A 89 13.53 -2.61 -17.50
CA ILE A 89 13.45 -1.64 -18.58
C ILE A 89 13.52 -0.23 -18.00
N SER A 90 14.45 0.57 -18.50
CA SER A 90 14.61 1.99 -18.14
C SER A 90 14.23 2.91 -19.30
N PHE A 91 13.56 4.02 -18.98
CA PHE A 91 13.17 5.05 -19.94
C PHE A 91 14.10 6.28 -19.82
N PRO A 92 14.26 7.10 -20.89
CA PRO A 92 15.10 8.30 -20.86
C PRO A 92 14.69 9.35 -19.82
N ARG A 93 13.40 9.36 -19.44
CA ARG A 93 12.85 10.20 -18.38
C ARG A 93 12.17 9.31 -17.34
N PRO A 94 12.29 9.64 -16.04
CA PRO A 94 11.71 8.83 -14.99
C PRO A 94 10.17 8.81 -15.11
N MET A 95 9.58 7.62 -14.99
CA MET A 95 8.13 7.47 -14.81
C MET A 95 7.73 7.88 -13.39
N THR A 96 6.43 7.98 -13.13
CA THR A 96 5.88 8.38 -11.82
C THR A 96 6.42 7.53 -10.67
N HIS A 97 6.47 6.20 -10.81
CA HIS A 97 7.00 5.32 -9.77
C HIS A 97 8.52 5.40 -9.63
N ASP A 98 9.26 5.75 -10.69
CA ASP A 98 10.71 6.01 -10.61
C ASP A 98 10.97 7.29 -9.81
N LEU A 99 10.24 8.36 -10.15
CA LEU A 99 10.31 9.64 -9.44
C LEU A 99 9.92 9.45 -7.97
N PHE A 100 8.86 8.70 -7.69
CA PHE A 100 8.41 8.49 -6.31
C PHE A 100 9.43 7.68 -5.51
N TYR A 101 10.01 6.61 -6.10
CA TYR A 101 11.08 5.87 -5.45
C TYR A 101 12.33 6.74 -5.20
N ALA A 102 12.72 7.59 -6.13
CA ALA A 102 13.81 8.55 -5.95
C ALA A 102 13.49 9.57 -4.83
N ALA A 103 12.25 10.05 -4.77
CA ALA A 103 11.80 10.96 -3.71
C ALA A 103 11.86 10.30 -2.32
N LEU A 104 11.43 9.04 -2.20
CA LEU A 104 11.57 8.27 -0.95
C LEU A 104 13.04 8.17 -0.52
N GLN A 105 13.94 7.86 -1.45
CA GLN A 105 15.38 7.81 -1.16
C GLN A 105 15.94 9.17 -0.72
N ALA A 106 15.56 10.26 -1.40
CA ALA A 106 15.97 11.62 -1.03
C ALA A 106 15.49 12.00 0.38
N LEU A 107 14.31 11.52 0.78
CA LEU A 107 13.75 11.69 2.11
C LEU A 107 14.25 10.66 3.14
N LYS A 108 15.24 9.82 2.77
CA LYS A 108 15.81 8.76 3.61
C LYS A 108 14.76 7.76 4.10
N ALA A 109 13.74 7.50 3.28
CA ALA A 109 12.74 6.47 3.49
C ALA A 109 13.03 5.27 2.58
N LYS A 110 13.05 4.06 3.16
CA LYS A 110 13.22 2.81 2.43
C LYS A 110 11.87 2.09 2.34
N VAL A 111 11.54 1.56 1.16
CA VAL A 111 10.42 0.60 1.05
C VAL A 111 10.84 -0.69 1.77
N GLU A 112 10.20 -0.96 2.90
CA GLU A 112 10.52 -2.11 3.75
C GLU A 112 9.87 -3.37 3.19
N ARG A 113 8.57 -3.31 2.91
CA ARG A 113 7.76 -4.40 2.37
C ARG A 113 6.42 -3.87 1.86
N VAL A 114 5.75 -4.70 1.08
CA VAL A 114 4.34 -4.51 0.70
C VAL A 114 3.51 -5.66 1.24
N VAL A 115 2.34 -5.34 1.78
CA VAL A 115 1.38 -6.35 2.25
C VAL A 115 0.05 -6.13 1.57
N ILE A 116 -0.39 -7.07 0.73
CA ILE A 116 -1.75 -7.09 0.17
C ILE A 116 -2.61 -7.83 1.19
N HIS A 117 -3.51 -7.10 1.84
CA HIS A 117 -4.08 -7.54 3.11
C HIS A 117 -5.59 -7.72 3.11
N ASP A 118 -6.31 -7.18 2.12
CA ASP A 118 -7.77 -7.27 2.08
C ASP A 118 -8.31 -7.36 0.65
N LEU A 119 -9.53 -7.88 0.53
CA LEU A 119 -10.35 -7.95 -0.66
C LEU A 119 -11.80 -7.62 -0.26
N ARG A 120 -12.36 -6.55 -0.84
CA ARG A 120 -13.74 -6.11 -0.60
C ARG A 120 -14.36 -5.69 -1.93
N ASP A 121 -15.55 -6.19 -2.25
CA ASP A 121 -16.26 -5.86 -3.49
C ASP A 121 -15.35 -5.96 -4.73
N ASN A 122 -14.63 -7.09 -4.85
CA ASN A 122 -13.64 -7.37 -5.90
C ASN A 122 -12.47 -6.36 -6.00
N THR A 123 -12.23 -5.58 -4.95
CA THR A 123 -11.15 -4.60 -4.86
C THR A 123 -10.13 -5.02 -3.81
N PHE A 124 -8.89 -5.24 -4.25
CA PHE A 124 -7.78 -5.55 -3.35
C PHE A 124 -7.20 -4.27 -2.71
N TYR A 125 -6.78 -4.40 -1.45
CA TYR A 125 -6.14 -3.33 -0.67
C TYR A 125 -4.73 -3.76 -0.25
N ALA A 126 -3.81 -2.80 -0.25
CA ALA A 126 -2.43 -3.04 0.14
C ALA A 126 -1.90 -1.94 1.06
N THR A 127 -0.91 -2.30 1.86
CA THR A 127 -0.14 -1.37 2.67
C THR A 127 1.30 -1.36 2.18
N LEU A 128 1.78 -0.17 1.84
CA LEU A 128 3.19 0.10 1.62
C LEU A 128 3.84 0.42 2.97
N VAL A 129 4.73 -0.44 3.43
CA VAL A 129 5.46 -0.23 4.67
C VAL A 129 6.80 0.44 4.35
N LEU A 130 7.03 1.60 4.94
CA LEU A 130 8.27 2.36 4.80
C LEU A 130 9.06 2.30 6.11
N ARG A 131 10.38 2.10 6.00
CA ARG A 131 11.32 2.30 7.10
C ARG A 131 11.91 3.71 7.00
N THR A 132 11.77 4.47 8.07
CA THR A 132 12.30 5.84 8.21
C THR A 132 13.13 5.95 9.48
N ASN A 133 13.77 7.10 9.70
CA ASN A 133 14.49 7.36 10.95
C ASN A 133 13.58 7.40 12.18
N GLU A 134 12.27 7.65 11.99
CA GLU A 134 11.26 7.63 13.05
C GLU A 134 10.63 6.24 13.25
N GLY A 135 11.17 5.21 12.60
CA GLY A 135 10.65 3.86 12.60
C GLY A 135 9.79 3.54 11.38
N LEU A 136 8.92 2.54 11.53
CA LEU A 136 8.05 2.07 10.45
C LEU A 136 6.85 3.02 10.27
N LYS A 137 6.54 3.35 9.03
CA LYS A 137 5.35 4.08 8.61
C LYS A 137 4.56 3.20 7.65
N GLU A 138 3.25 3.16 7.84
CA GLU A 138 2.33 2.41 6.99
C GLU A 138 1.52 3.39 6.14
N LEU A 139 1.45 3.13 4.84
CA LEU A 139 0.68 3.92 3.88
C LEU A 139 -0.35 3.01 3.20
N ASP A 140 -1.61 3.40 3.25
CA ASP A 140 -2.66 2.79 2.43
C ASP A 140 -2.35 3.05 0.95
N ALA A 141 -2.38 2.00 0.13
CA ALA A 141 -2.03 2.06 -1.27
C ALA A 141 -2.76 0.99 -2.09
N ARG A 142 -2.94 1.25 -3.38
CA ARG A 142 -3.43 0.21 -4.31
C ARG A 142 -2.35 -0.87 -4.45
N PRO A 143 -2.72 -2.15 -4.65
CA PRO A 143 -1.76 -3.21 -4.92
C PRO A 143 -0.86 -2.92 -6.12
N SER A 144 -1.41 -2.37 -7.21
CA SER A 144 -0.64 -2.04 -8.42
C SER A 144 0.52 -1.07 -8.15
N ASP A 145 0.23 0.04 -7.46
CA ASP A 145 1.25 1.04 -7.10
C ASP A 145 2.30 0.46 -6.15
N SER A 146 1.84 -0.33 -5.17
CA SER A 146 2.71 -0.97 -4.19
C SER A 146 3.65 -1.97 -4.85
N ILE A 147 3.14 -2.82 -5.76
CA ILE A 147 3.93 -3.78 -6.53
C ILE A 147 4.98 -3.05 -7.38
N ALA A 148 4.59 -1.99 -8.08
CA ALA A 148 5.50 -1.21 -8.91
C ALA A 148 6.67 -0.59 -8.12
N LEU A 149 6.41 -0.13 -6.88
CA LEU A 149 7.45 0.37 -5.97
C LEU A 149 8.28 -0.76 -5.36
N ALA A 150 7.67 -1.89 -4.99
CA ALA A 150 8.37 -3.03 -4.43
C ALA A 150 9.40 -3.61 -5.41
N LEU A 151 9.04 -3.74 -6.70
CA LEU A 151 9.97 -4.20 -7.73
C LEU A 151 11.19 -3.27 -7.85
N ARG A 152 10.96 -1.95 -7.93
CA ARG A 152 12.03 -0.93 -8.01
C ARG A 152 12.94 -0.93 -6.78
N ALA A 153 12.34 -1.07 -5.60
CA ALA A 153 13.05 -1.09 -4.33
C ALA A 153 13.67 -2.46 -3.99
N LYS A 154 13.38 -3.50 -4.78
CA LYS A 154 13.67 -4.90 -4.47
C LYS A 154 13.15 -5.31 -3.09
N ALA A 155 11.98 -4.80 -2.72
CA ALA A 155 11.34 -5.06 -1.44
C ALA A 155 10.41 -6.28 -1.55
N PRO A 156 10.29 -7.08 -0.47
CA PRO A 156 9.42 -8.25 -0.45
C PRO A 156 7.93 -7.87 -0.48
N ILE A 157 7.12 -8.72 -1.12
CA ILE A 157 5.66 -8.60 -1.23
C ILE A 157 5.03 -9.78 -0.49
N PHE A 158 4.00 -9.51 0.30
CA PHE A 158 3.33 -10.49 1.14
C PHE A 158 1.81 -10.48 0.93
N LEU A 159 1.18 -11.64 1.13
CA LEU A 159 -0.27 -11.81 1.18
C LEU A 159 -0.71 -12.24 2.58
N THR A 160 -1.78 -11.63 3.10
CA THR A 160 -2.43 -12.12 4.32
C THR A 160 -3.24 -13.40 4.05
N PRO A 161 -3.55 -14.22 5.08
CA PRO A 161 -4.39 -15.41 4.91
C PRO A 161 -5.75 -15.11 4.25
N LYS A 162 -6.32 -13.92 4.53
CA LYS A 162 -7.56 -13.46 3.91
C LYS A 162 -7.45 -13.35 2.39
N VAL A 163 -6.35 -12.80 1.89
CA VAL A 163 -6.11 -12.64 0.45
C VAL A 163 -5.67 -13.96 -0.20
N GLN A 164 -4.97 -14.82 0.54
CA GLN A 164 -4.58 -16.15 0.05
C GLN A 164 -5.81 -17.01 -0.32
N ALA A 165 -6.95 -16.82 0.35
CA ALA A 165 -8.20 -17.51 0.01
C ALA A 165 -8.72 -17.19 -1.41
N ALA A 166 -8.30 -16.07 -2.00
CA ALA A 166 -8.63 -15.69 -3.38
C ALA A 166 -7.59 -16.20 -4.41
N MET A 167 -6.60 -17.00 -4.00
CA MET A 167 -5.63 -17.58 -4.92
C MET A 167 -6.21 -18.80 -5.65
N GLU A 168 -5.94 -18.88 -6.94
CA GLU A 168 -6.50 -19.88 -7.86
C GLU A 168 -5.42 -20.81 -8.39
N ALA A 169 -5.81 -21.98 -8.89
CA ALA A 169 -4.88 -22.88 -9.56
C ALA A 169 -4.36 -22.25 -10.88
N PRO A 170 -3.12 -22.56 -11.29
CA PRO A 170 -2.58 -22.01 -12.52
C PRO A 170 -3.38 -22.56 -13.71
N GLY A 171 -3.87 -21.67 -14.59
CA GLY A 171 -4.69 -22.04 -15.76
C GLY A 171 -6.21 -21.98 -15.54
N GLN A 172 -6.68 -21.70 -14.32
CA GLN A 172 -8.04 -21.19 -14.14
C GLN A 172 -8.01 -19.69 -14.48
N GLU A 173 -8.68 -19.33 -15.57
CA GLU A 173 -8.96 -17.96 -15.99
C GLU A 173 -10.45 -17.69 -15.74
N GLU A 174 -10.88 -17.75 -14.48
CA GLU A 174 -12.22 -17.25 -14.15
C GLU A 174 -12.12 -15.73 -14.04
N MET A 175 -12.77 -15.04 -14.98
CA MET A 175 -12.87 -13.58 -14.91
C MET A 175 -13.73 -13.20 -13.70
N PRO A 176 -13.25 -12.39 -12.75
CA PRO A 176 -14.15 -11.69 -11.85
C PRO A 176 -15.01 -10.75 -12.71
N PRO A 177 -16.30 -10.59 -12.37
CA PRO A 177 -17.18 -9.67 -13.09
C PRO A 177 -16.53 -8.29 -13.13
N SER A 178 -16.49 -7.67 -14.31
CA SER A 178 -15.98 -6.32 -14.48
C SER A 178 -16.67 -5.40 -13.47
N PRO A 179 -15.93 -4.56 -12.72
CA PRO A 179 -16.57 -3.62 -11.83
C PRO A 179 -17.53 -2.76 -12.65
N PRO A 180 -18.76 -2.50 -12.16
CA PRO A 180 -19.72 -1.71 -12.89
C PRO A 180 -19.10 -0.35 -13.23
N PRO A 181 -19.39 0.22 -14.41
CA PRO A 181 -18.84 1.50 -14.81
C PRO A 181 -19.13 2.52 -13.72
N GLN A 182 -18.08 3.02 -13.08
CA GLN A 182 -18.21 4.06 -12.06
C GLN A 182 -18.69 5.32 -12.78
N ARG A 183 -19.98 5.60 -12.67
CA ARG A 183 -20.55 6.88 -13.13
C ARG A 183 -19.78 7.98 -12.40
N ARG A 184 -18.92 8.70 -13.12
CA ARG A 184 -18.39 9.98 -12.63
C ARG A 184 -19.61 10.84 -12.32
N LYS A 185 -19.90 11.07 -11.04
CA LYS A 185 -20.91 12.06 -10.64
C LYS A 185 -20.46 13.37 -11.29
N GLY A 186 -21.32 13.87 -12.18
CA GLY A 186 -20.98 14.95 -13.09
C GLY A 186 -20.30 16.10 -12.36
N ILE A 187 -19.14 16.49 -12.86
CA ILE A 187 -18.65 17.85 -12.68
C ILE A 187 -19.69 18.71 -13.41
N ARG A 188 -20.58 19.34 -12.64
CA ARG A 188 -21.39 20.44 -13.17
C ARG A 188 -20.39 21.55 -13.49
N ALA A 189 -20.15 21.75 -14.78
CA ALA A 189 -19.59 22.99 -15.30
C ALA A 189 -20.60 24.12 -15.06
#